data_AF-A0A3R7JY73-F1
#
_entry.id   AF-A0A3R7JY73-F1
#
_cell.length_a   1.000
_cell.length_b   1.000
_cell.length_c   1.000
_cell.angle_alpha   90.00
_cell.angle_beta   90.00
_cell.angle_gamma   90.00
#
_symmetry.space_group_name_H-M   'P 1'
#
loop_
_entity.id
_entity.type
_entity.pdbx_description
1 polymer ?
#
loop_
_entity_poly.entity_id
_entity_poly.type
_entity_poly.pdbx_seq_one_letter_code
_entity_poly.pdbx_strand_id
1 'polypeptide(L)'
;MDVFVYGTLTEPERVAEVVDSFVFVGPATLDGLRLVEGRYPTLAPGGETAGRLLRTEAVDALDAYEDVDGGLYVREAVPLDAPDDYPDTAAVYVGDPDRLDADATWPGTGPFPDRVRTVLDDRDVRVRLTPRDPV
;
A
#
# COMPACT_ATOMS: atom_id res chain seq x y z
N MET A 1 -3.56 0.27 -13.16
CA MET A 1 -2.52 0.54 -12.15
C MET A 1 -2.39 -0.67 -11.24
N ASP A 2 -1.19 -0.95 -10.75
CA ASP A 2 -0.94 -2.00 -9.77
C ASP A 2 -0.82 -1.37 -8.37
N VAL A 3 -1.54 -1.96 -7.41
CA VAL A 3 -1.70 -1.45 -6.05
C VAL A 3 -1.41 -2.56 -5.07
N PHE A 4 -0.47 -2.34 -4.16
CA PHE A 4 -0.22 -3.25 -3.05
C PHE A 4 -1.25 -3.01 -1.93
N VAL A 5 -2.03 -4.03 -1.63
CA VAL A 5 -3.06 -4.02 -0.58
C VAL A 5 -2.68 -4.98 0.55
N TYR A 6 -2.83 -4.53 1.79
CA TYR A 6 -2.40 -5.26 3.00
C TYR A 6 -3.46 -5.30 4.11
N GLY A 7 -4.60 -4.63 3.91
CA GLY A 7 -5.71 -4.60 4.86
C GLY A 7 -6.97 -5.25 4.29
N THR A 8 -8.12 -4.63 4.52
CA THR A 8 -9.43 -5.14 4.09
C THR A 8 -9.56 -5.30 2.58
N LEU A 9 -8.84 -4.50 1.78
CA LEU A 9 -8.78 -4.63 0.33
C LEU A 9 -8.01 -5.87 -0.18
N THR A 10 -7.55 -6.75 0.72
CA THR A 10 -7.08 -8.09 0.34
C THR A 10 -8.24 -9.08 0.09
N GLU A 11 -9.45 -8.75 0.57
CA GLU A 11 -10.68 -9.53 0.45
C GLU A 11 -11.47 -9.15 -0.83
N PRO A 12 -11.76 -10.10 -1.75
CA PRO A 12 -12.44 -9.79 -3.01
C PRO A 12 -13.80 -9.12 -2.86
N GLU A 13 -14.60 -9.55 -1.86
CA GLU A 13 -15.92 -8.99 -1.58
C GLU A 13 -15.80 -7.51 -1.22
N ARG A 14 -14.81 -7.15 -0.40
CA ARG A 14 -14.58 -5.76 -0.03
C ARG A 14 -14.11 -4.92 -1.22
N VAL A 15 -13.23 -5.45 -2.05
CA VAL A 15 -12.77 -4.73 -3.26
C VAL A 15 -13.94 -4.48 -4.22
N ALA A 16 -14.84 -5.45 -4.39
CA ALA A 16 -16.01 -5.32 -5.28
C ALA A 16 -17.02 -4.25 -4.82
N GLU A 17 -17.03 -3.88 -3.54
CA GLU A 17 -17.82 -2.75 -3.03
C GLU A 17 -17.23 -1.39 -3.38
N VAL A 18 -15.92 -1.35 -3.71
CA VAL A 18 -15.17 -0.11 -3.92
C VAL A 18 -14.88 0.13 -5.41
N VAL A 19 -14.51 -0.92 -6.16
CA VAL A 19 -14.15 -0.82 -7.57
C VAL A 19 -14.95 -1.81 -8.42
N ASP A 20 -15.45 -1.33 -9.55
CA ASP A 20 -16.31 -2.11 -10.46
C ASP A 20 -15.55 -3.18 -11.25
N SER A 21 -14.22 -3.05 -11.37
CA SER A 21 -13.37 -3.97 -12.13
C SER A 21 -11.98 -4.06 -11.50
N PHE A 22 -11.56 -5.28 -11.16
CA PHE A 22 -10.24 -5.53 -10.60
C PHE A 22 -9.78 -6.97 -10.85
N VAL A 23 -8.47 -7.18 -10.74
CA VAL A 23 -7.86 -8.51 -10.71
C VAL A 23 -6.81 -8.57 -9.61
N PHE A 24 -6.85 -9.62 -8.79
CA PHE A 24 -5.71 -9.94 -7.95
C PHE A 24 -4.62 -10.64 -8.78
N VAL A 25 -3.52 -9.96 -9.00
CA VAL A 25 -2.34 -10.50 -9.69
C VAL A 25 -1.78 -11.66 -8.87
N GLY A 26 -1.60 -11.48 -7.57
CA GLY A 26 -1.05 -12.52 -6.71
C GLY A 26 -0.69 -12.05 -5.32
N PRO A 27 -0.18 -12.96 -4.47
CA PRO A 27 0.44 -12.59 -3.20
C PRO A 27 1.68 -11.72 -3.44
N ALA A 28 1.88 -10.74 -2.59
CA ALA A 28 3.01 -9.84 -2.64
C ALA A 28 3.51 -9.53 -1.23
N THR A 29 4.76 -9.09 -1.12
CA THR A 29 5.36 -8.63 0.14
C THR A 29 5.85 -7.20 -0.06
N LEU A 30 5.61 -6.33 0.91
CA LEU A 30 6.18 -4.99 0.98
C LEU A 30 7.33 -5.01 1.95
N ASP A 31 8.55 -4.83 1.45
CA ASP A 31 9.75 -4.76 2.26
C ASP A 31 10.00 -3.33 2.74
N GLY A 32 10.52 -3.18 3.96
CA GLY A 32 10.88 -1.89 4.54
C GLY A 32 9.73 -1.17 5.24
N LEU A 33 8.50 -1.70 5.20
CA LEU A 33 7.35 -1.24 5.97
C LEU A 33 6.63 -2.42 6.63
N ARG A 34 6.25 -2.25 7.91
CA ARG A 34 5.54 -3.25 8.71
C ARG A 34 4.09 -2.82 8.96
N LEU A 35 3.20 -3.79 9.07
CA LEU A 35 1.82 -3.58 9.47
C LEU A 35 1.74 -3.10 10.92
N VAL A 36 0.85 -2.15 11.18
CA VAL A 36 0.51 -1.63 12.51
C VAL A 36 -1.01 -1.57 12.63
N GLU A 37 -1.51 -2.02 13.76
CA GLU A 37 -2.93 -1.91 14.11
C GLU A 37 -3.27 -0.49 14.57
N GLY A 38 -4.50 -0.07 14.26
CA GLY A 38 -5.12 1.17 14.70
C GLY A 38 -6.64 1.05 14.52
N ARG A 39 -7.35 2.17 14.43
CA ARG A 39 -8.76 2.20 13.99
C ARG A 39 -8.94 1.47 12.66
N TYR A 40 -8.00 1.70 11.75
CA TYR A 40 -7.80 0.91 10.54
C TYR A 40 -6.30 0.57 10.45
N PRO A 41 -5.93 -0.58 9.88
CA PRO A 41 -4.53 -0.97 9.75
C PRO A 41 -3.76 0.04 8.88
N THR A 42 -2.51 0.30 9.25
CA THR A 42 -1.58 1.17 8.52
C THR A 42 -0.16 0.60 8.55
N LEU A 43 0.80 1.33 7.99
CA LEU A 43 2.18 0.95 7.87
C LEU A 43 3.09 1.84 8.74
N ALA A 44 4.18 1.24 9.23
CA ALA A 44 5.27 1.93 9.89
C ALA A 44 6.61 1.57 9.26
N PRO A 45 7.63 2.45 9.35
CA PRO A 45 8.97 2.16 8.87
C PRO A 45 9.61 0.90 9.48
N GLY A 46 10.30 0.14 8.63
CA GLY A 46 11.04 -1.08 8.98
C GLY A 46 10.20 -2.36 8.86
N GLY A 47 10.87 -3.51 8.86
CA GLY A 47 10.22 -4.82 8.75
C GLY A 47 9.65 -5.08 7.36
N GLU A 48 8.60 -5.89 7.30
CA GLU A 48 7.96 -6.35 6.08
C GLU A 48 6.47 -6.61 6.32
N THR A 49 5.66 -6.46 5.28
CA THR A 49 4.20 -6.65 5.31
C THR A 49 3.75 -7.58 4.20
N ALA A 50 3.01 -8.63 4.56
CA ALA A 50 2.37 -9.50 3.58
C ALA A 50 1.09 -8.85 3.05
N GLY A 51 0.81 -9.06 1.76
CA GLY A 51 -0.36 -8.50 1.10
C GLY A 51 -0.61 -9.14 -0.26
N ARG A 52 -1.29 -8.40 -1.13
CA ARG A 52 -1.61 -8.81 -2.49
C ARG A 52 -1.38 -7.65 -3.46
N LEU A 53 -1.03 -7.98 -4.69
CA LEU A 53 -1.01 -7.00 -5.77
C LEU A 53 -2.38 -7.01 -6.47
N LEU A 54 -3.06 -5.89 -6.40
CA LEU A 54 -4.35 -5.62 -7.02
C LEU A 54 -4.13 -4.79 -8.29
N ARG A 55 -4.72 -5.20 -9.40
CA ARG A 55 -4.72 -4.45 -10.67
C ARG A 55 -6.11 -3.89 -10.94
N THR A 56 -6.20 -2.58 -11.08
CA THR A 56 -7.45 -1.87 -11.43
C THR A 56 -7.16 -0.56 -12.17
N GLU A 57 -8.12 -0.08 -12.96
CA GLU A 57 -8.10 1.26 -13.55
C GLU A 57 -8.83 2.28 -12.66
N ALA A 58 -9.65 1.84 -11.70
CA ALA A 58 -10.49 2.68 -10.86
C ALA A 58 -9.74 3.21 -9.62
N VAL A 59 -8.57 3.82 -9.82
CA VAL A 59 -7.73 4.27 -8.71
C VAL A 59 -8.36 5.44 -7.94
N ASP A 60 -9.11 6.31 -8.62
CA ASP A 60 -9.84 7.41 -7.96
C ASP A 60 -10.87 6.90 -6.94
N ALA A 61 -11.47 5.73 -7.18
CA ALA A 61 -12.40 5.12 -6.25
C ALA A 61 -11.68 4.55 -5.01
N LEU A 62 -10.45 4.02 -5.19
CA LEU A 62 -9.60 3.63 -4.06
C LEU A 62 -9.16 4.86 -3.25
N ASP A 63 -8.77 5.95 -3.91
CA ASP A 63 -8.38 7.20 -3.24
C ASP A 63 -9.55 7.79 -2.41
N ALA A 64 -10.77 7.72 -2.93
CA ALA A 64 -11.96 8.15 -2.21
C ALA A 64 -12.28 7.22 -1.02
N TYR A 65 -12.12 5.91 -1.18
CA TYR A 65 -12.32 4.93 -0.13
C TYR A 65 -11.32 5.09 1.03
N GLU A 66 -10.05 5.33 0.70
CA GLU A 66 -8.96 5.55 1.65
C GLU A 66 -8.91 7.01 2.17
N ASP A 67 -9.87 7.85 1.78
CA ASP A 67 -9.97 9.27 2.16
C ASP A 67 -8.63 10.04 1.97
N VAL A 68 -8.05 9.91 0.77
CA VAL A 68 -6.78 10.56 0.39
C VAL A 68 -6.91 12.07 0.39
N ASP A 69 -7.98 12.61 -0.20
CA ASP A 69 -8.25 14.05 -0.22
C ASP A 69 -8.51 14.60 1.19
N GLY A 70 -9.14 13.80 2.05
CA GLY A 70 -9.32 14.14 3.45
C GLY A 70 -8.03 14.02 4.25
N GLY A 71 -7.01 13.28 3.78
CA GLY A 71 -5.73 13.07 4.42
C GLY A 71 -5.73 11.95 5.47
N LEU A 72 -6.63 10.97 5.36
CA LEU A 72 -6.61 9.79 6.23
C LEU A 72 -5.51 8.83 5.81
N TYR A 73 -5.36 8.61 4.50
CA TYR A 73 -4.24 7.89 3.90
C TYR A 73 -3.54 8.77 2.86
N VAL A 74 -2.29 8.44 2.57
CA VAL A 74 -1.53 9.00 1.46
C VAL A 74 -1.22 7.87 0.48
N ARG A 75 -1.37 8.15 -0.82
CA ARG A 75 -0.95 7.22 -1.88
C ARG A 75 0.45 7.56 -2.34
N GLU A 76 1.34 6.58 -2.27
CA GLU A 76 2.72 6.71 -2.73
C GLU A 76 3.07 5.60 -3.72
N ALA A 77 4.04 5.86 -4.60
CA ALA A 77 4.55 4.88 -5.54
C ALA A 77 5.87 4.30 -5.01
N VAL A 78 5.97 2.97 -4.99
CA VAL A 78 7.19 2.25 -4.61
C VAL A 78 7.62 1.31 -5.73
N PRO A 79 8.94 1.03 -5.89
CA PRO A 79 9.43 0.05 -6.84
C PRO A 79 8.70 -1.29 -6.73
N LEU A 80 8.33 -1.86 -7.87
CA LEU A 80 7.74 -3.19 -7.98
C LEU A 80 8.79 -4.15 -8.56
N ASP A 81 9.20 -5.11 -7.75
CA ASP A 81 10.03 -6.24 -8.14
C ASP A 81 9.10 -7.37 -8.61
N ALA A 82 8.93 -7.43 -9.93
CA ALA A 82 8.10 -8.38 -10.66
C ALA A 82 8.72 -8.65 -12.05
N PRO A 83 8.27 -9.68 -12.79
CA PRO A 83 8.75 -9.95 -14.15
C PRO A 83 8.59 -8.75 -15.12
N ASP A 84 9.31 -8.78 -16.24
CA ASP A 84 9.42 -7.63 -17.18
C ASP A 84 8.09 -7.19 -17.83
N ASP A 85 7.01 -7.98 -17.72
CA ASP A 85 5.67 -7.64 -18.22
C ASP A 85 4.81 -6.82 -17.21
N TYR A 86 5.38 -6.51 -16.04
CA TYR A 86 4.76 -5.71 -14.99
C TYR A 86 5.28 -4.26 -15.04
N PRO A 87 4.50 -3.28 -14.51
CA PRO A 87 4.99 -1.92 -14.35
C PRO A 87 6.17 -1.86 -13.36
N ASP A 88 7.02 -0.85 -13.49
CA ASP A 88 8.19 -0.65 -12.61
C ASP A 88 7.82 -0.29 -11.16
N THR A 89 6.57 0.12 -10.92
CA THR A 89 6.09 0.59 -9.61
C THR A 89 4.70 0.06 -9.29
N ALA A 90 4.42 -0.02 -7.98
CA ALA A 90 3.11 -0.24 -7.42
C ALA A 90 2.73 0.92 -6.50
N ALA A 91 1.44 1.26 -6.45
CA ALA A 91 0.93 2.16 -5.43
C ALA A 91 0.81 1.45 -4.08
N VAL A 92 1.06 2.19 -3.00
CA VAL A 92 0.79 1.80 -1.62
C VAL A 92 0.05 2.93 -0.92
N TYR A 93 -0.96 2.58 -0.12
CA TYR A 93 -1.63 3.54 0.76
C TYR A 93 -1.00 3.47 2.14
N VAL A 94 -0.67 4.61 2.73
CA VAL A 94 -0.12 4.71 4.08
C VAL A 94 -1.02 5.62 4.91
N GLY A 95 -1.62 5.07 5.96
CA GLY A 95 -2.56 5.79 6.82
C GLY A 95 -1.85 6.67 7.85
N ASP A 96 -2.37 7.87 8.09
CA ASP A 96 -1.86 8.81 9.09
C ASP A 96 -2.03 8.21 10.50
N PRO A 97 -0.93 7.88 11.21
CA PRO A 97 -1.01 7.25 12.53
C PRO A 97 -1.77 8.08 13.56
N ASP A 98 -1.67 9.41 13.50
CA ASP A 98 -2.31 10.31 14.47
C ASP A 98 -3.84 10.28 14.29
N ARG A 99 -4.31 10.12 13.06
CA ARG A 99 -5.75 10.03 12.75
C ARG A 99 -6.32 8.64 12.95
N LEU A 100 -5.48 7.63 12.76
CA LEU A 100 -5.83 6.22 12.91
C LEU A 100 -5.66 5.71 14.32
N ASP A 101 -5.09 6.48 15.26
CA ASP A 101 -4.77 6.01 16.62
C ASP A 101 -3.89 4.75 16.56
N ALA A 102 -2.86 4.79 15.70
CA ALA A 102 -1.94 3.68 15.44
C ALA A 102 -0.57 3.95 16.06
N ASP A 103 0.06 2.92 16.64
CA ASP A 103 1.40 3.01 17.23
C ASP A 103 2.51 2.95 16.16
N ALA A 104 2.60 4.02 15.38
CA ALA A 104 3.54 4.17 14.28
C ALA A 104 4.19 5.56 14.30
N THR A 105 5.52 5.59 14.27
CA THR A 105 6.29 6.83 14.16
C THR A 105 6.93 6.93 12.78
N TRP A 106 6.62 8.01 12.07
CA TRP A 106 7.28 8.37 10.82
C TRP A 106 8.32 9.47 11.10
N PRO A 107 9.63 9.18 10.93
CA PRO A 107 10.70 10.13 11.25
C PRO A 107 10.67 11.34 10.31
N GLY A 108 11.29 12.42 10.76
CA GLY A 108 11.31 13.69 10.05
C GLY A 108 10.33 14.70 10.62
N THR A 109 10.27 15.87 9.98
CA THR A 109 9.46 17.02 10.40
C THR A 109 8.61 17.49 9.24
N GLY A 110 7.42 18.03 9.53
CA GLY A 110 6.51 18.55 8.52
C GLY A 110 5.28 17.65 8.34
N PRO A 111 4.49 17.91 7.28
CA PRO A 111 3.30 17.13 6.96
C PRO A 111 3.57 15.64 6.80
N PHE A 112 2.60 14.81 7.16
CA PHE A 112 2.72 13.36 7.07
C PHE A 112 3.12 12.85 5.68
N PRO A 113 2.53 13.31 4.55
CA PRO A 113 2.94 12.86 3.21
C PRO A 113 4.43 13.08 2.92
N ASP A 114 4.99 14.21 3.35
CA ASP A 114 6.40 14.54 3.11
C ASP A 114 7.34 13.62 3.90
N ARG A 115 6.95 13.26 5.14
CA ARG A 115 7.69 12.28 5.96
C ARG A 115 7.64 10.89 5.32
N VAL A 116 6.49 10.48 4.79
CA VAL A 116 6.36 9.19 4.09
C VAL A 116 7.29 9.15 2.89
N ARG A 117 7.24 10.14 2.00
CA ARG A 117 8.12 10.23 0.82
C ARG A 117 9.59 10.18 1.19
N THR A 118 10.00 10.97 2.18
CA THR A 118 11.40 10.98 2.65
C THR A 118 11.84 9.59 3.09
N VAL A 119 10.99 8.86 3.81
CA VAL A 119 11.30 7.49 4.23
C VAL A 119 11.34 6.51 3.06
N LEU A 120 10.42 6.62 2.10
CA LEU A 120 10.38 5.76 0.91
C LEU A 120 11.58 5.99 -0.02
N ASP A 121 12.10 7.21 -0.09
CA ASP A 121 13.28 7.55 -0.88
C ASP A 121 14.57 7.09 -0.17
N ASP A 122 14.64 7.25 1.16
CA ASP A 122 15.82 6.89 1.96
C ASP A 122 15.96 5.40 2.22
N ARG A 123 14.83 4.69 2.35
CA ARG A 123 14.79 3.25 2.57
C ARG A 123 14.46 2.56 1.27
N ASP A 124 15.07 1.41 1.03
CA ASP A 124 14.81 0.59 -0.14
C ASP A 124 13.45 -0.13 -0.07
N VAL A 125 12.36 0.65 0.12
CA VAL A 125 10.99 0.14 0.23
C VAL A 125 10.54 -0.29 -1.15
N ARG A 126 10.10 -1.54 -1.26
CA ARG A 126 9.70 -2.15 -2.52
C ARG A 126 8.62 -3.18 -2.31
N VAL A 127 7.78 -3.37 -3.32
CA VAL A 127 6.84 -4.47 -3.38
C VAL A 127 7.48 -5.59 -4.18
N ARG A 128 7.56 -6.79 -3.61
CA ARG A 128 7.96 -8.02 -4.31
C ARG A 128 6.73 -8.86 -4.61
N LEU A 129 6.46 -9.09 -5.90
CA LEU A 129 5.43 -10.04 -6.29
C LEU A 129 5.95 -11.45 -6.00
N THR A 130 5.24 -12.20 -5.15
CA THR A 130 5.65 -13.57 -4.87
C THR A 130 5.36 -14.42 -6.11
N PRO A 131 6.36 -15.12 -6.67
CA PRO A 131 6.12 -16.00 -7.81
C PRO A 131 5.01 -16.99 -7.46
N ARG A 132 4.04 -17.17 -8.36
CA ARG A 132 3.18 -18.35 -8.27
C ARG A 132 4.11 -19.55 -8.46
N ASP A 133 4.22 -20.43 -7.46
CA ASP A 133 4.93 -21.69 -7.62
C ASP A 133 4.39 -22.35 -8.90
N PRO A 134 5.27 -22.71 -9.87
CA PRO A 134 4.84 -23.49 -11.01
C PRO A 134 4.44 -24.87 -10.49
N VAL A 135 3.12 -25.10 -10.41
CA VAL A 135 2.52 -26.43 -10.19
C VAL A 135 2.88 -27.38 -11.32
#